data_AF-A0A016UGZ7-F1
#
_entry.id   AF-A0A016UGZ7-F1
#
_cell.length_a   1.000
_cell.length_b   1.000
_cell.length_c   1.000
_cell.angle_alpha   90.00
_cell.angle_beta   90.00
_cell.angle_gamma   90.00
#
_symmetry.space_group_name_H-M   'P 1'
#
loop_
_entity.id
_entity.type
_entity.pdbx_description
1 polymer ?
#
loop_
_entity_poly.entity_id
_entity_poly.type
_entity_poly.pdbx_seq_one_letter_code
_entity_poly.pdbx_strand_id
1 'polypeptide(L)'
;MKHETWQRATDNILAAARSELSTTKPARRKIDRKTWLWTEEVRAEVREDKRLYHLLLDNETEDNWRSYREAKNTVAAAKASHYDEICKKLDSKDGERLMYRLAKSRQRQADDAERPRRKR
;
A
#
# COMPACT_ATOMS: atom_id res chain seq x y z
N MET A 1 -20.89 30.48 26.58
CA MET A 1 -22.27 29.93 26.57
C MET A 1 -22.58 29.16 25.28
N LYS A 2 -23.01 29.78 24.16
CA LYS A 2 -23.43 29.00 22.96
C LYS A 2 -22.28 28.29 22.22
N HIS A 3 -21.10 28.91 22.16
CA HIS A 3 -19.94 28.37 21.42
C HIS A 3 -19.35 27.11 22.07
N GLU A 4 -19.30 27.08 23.41
CA GLU A 4 -18.73 25.96 24.17
C GLU A 4 -19.57 24.68 24.07
N THR A 5 -20.90 24.81 24.02
CA THR A 5 -21.80 23.66 23.83
C THR A 5 -21.62 23.00 22.47
N TRP A 6 -21.41 23.80 21.41
CA TRP A 6 -21.17 23.27 20.06
C TRP A 6 -19.79 22.62 19.94
N GLN A 7 -18.77 23.21 20.56
CA GLN A 7 -17.43 22.63 20.59
C GLN A 7 -17.45 21.26 21.29
N ARG A 8 -18.10 21.18 22.45
CA ARG A 8 -18.22 19.94 23.23
C ARG A 8 -19.01 18.86 22.51
N ALA A 9 -20.08 19.23 21.80
CA ALA A 9 -20.83 18.29 20.97
C ALA A 9 -19.96 17.73 19.84
N THR A 10 -19.17 18.59 19.18
CA THR A 10 -18.25 18.20 18.12
C THR A 10 -17.16 17.26 18.63
N ASP A 11 -16.57 17.56 19.78
CA ASP A 11 -15.54 16.73 20.41
C ASP A 11 -16.08 15.35 20.82
N ASN A 12 -17.31 15.29 21.35
CA ASN A 12 -17.96 14.03 21.70
C ASN A 12 -18.26 13.17 20.47
N ILE A 13 -18.73 13.78 19.38
CA ILE A 13 -18.98 13.08 18.11
C ILE A 13 -17.66 12.53 17.56
N LEU A 14 -16.59 13.34 17.58
CA LEU A 14 -15.26 12.89 17.17
C LEU A 14 -14.73 11.77 18.07
N ALA A 15 -14.92 11.83 19.38
CA ALA A 15 -14.49 10.79 20.31
C ALA A 15 -15.23 9.46 20.07
N ALA A 16 -16.57 9.52 19.90
CA ALA A 16 -17.39 8.35 19.59
C ALA A 16 -17.00 7.74 18.23
N ALA A 17 -16.86 8.56 17.19
CA ALA A 17 -16.41 8.11 15.88
C ALA A 17 -15.00 7.47 15.94
N ARG A 18 -14.10 8.03 16.75
CA ARG A 18 -12.75 7.45 16.94
C ARG A 18 -12.77 6.09 17.64
N SER A 19 -13.66 5.93 18.61
CA SER A 19 -13.87 4.69 19.36
C SER A 19 -14.48 3.59 18.49
N GLU A 20 -15.57 3.90 17.78
CA GLU A 20 -16.32 2.94 16.96
C GLU A 20 -15.59 2.59 15.66
N LEU A 21 -15.03 3.59 14.96
CA LEU A 21 -14.48 3.40 13.62
C LEU A 21 -12.99 3.04 13.62
N SER A 22 -12.40 2.74 14.78
CA SER A 22 -10.98 2.40 14.92
C SER A 22 -10.10 3.34 14.10
N THR A 23 -9.90 4.58 14.58
CA THR A 23 -9.06 5.54 13.85
C THR A 23 -7.69 4.91 13.59
N THR A 24 -7.34 4.74 12.32
CA THR A 24 -5.98 4.34 11.94
C THR A 24 -5.04 5.37 12.55
N LYS A 25 -4.24 4.93 13.54
CA LYS A 25 -3.33 5.81 14.29
C LYS A 25 -2.58 6.71 13.30
N PRO A 26 -2.59 8.06 13.47
CA PRO A 26 -2.05 9.00 12.49
C PRO A 26 -0.53 8.85 12.25
N ALA A 27 0.15 8.04 13.05
CA ALA A 27 1.57 7.70 12.90
C ALA A 27 1.84 6.31 12.28
N ARG A 28 0.80 5.54 11.92
CA ARG A 28 0.98 4.24 11.26
C ARG A 28 1.38 4.46 9.81
N ARG A 29 2.45 3.77 9.37
CA ARG A 29 2.79 3.73 7.94
C ARG A 29 1.64 3.10 7.17
N LYS A 30 1.17 3.76 6.12
CA LYS A 30 0.28 3.15 5.14
C LYS A 30 1.08 2.06 4.40
N ILE A 31 0.94 0.82 4.83
CA ILE A 31 1.42 -0.32 4.05
C ILE A 31 0.40 -0.53 2.95
N ASP A 32 0.81 -0.38 1.69
CA ASP A 32 -0.03 -0.83 0.61
C ASP A 32 -0.24 -2.34 0.73
N ARG A 33 -1.52 -2.75 0.71
CA ARG A 33 -1.97 -4.10 1.07
C ARG A 33 -1.39 -5.21 0.19
N LYS A 34 -0.74 -4.86 -0.92
CA LYS A 34 -0.12 -5.80 -1.87
C LYS A 34 1.40 -5.75 -1.90
N THR A 35 2.03 -4.75 -1.28
CA THR A 35 3.50 -4.58 -1.29
C THR A 35 4.26 -5.76 -0.70
N TRP A 36 3.65 -6.48 0.25
CA TRP A 36 4.24 -7.66 0.88
C TRP A 36 4.39 -8.85 -0.09
N LEU A 37 3.62 -8.86 -1.18
CA LEU A 37 3.57 -9.95 -2.15
C LEU A 37 4.41 -9.66 -3.40
N TRP A 38 4.91 -8.43 -3.60
CA TRP A 38 5.64 -8.04 -4.80
C TRP A 38 7.12 -8.45 -4.77
N THR A 39 7.63 -8.92 -5.90
CA THR A 39 9.06 -9.12 -6.17
C THR A 39 9.80 -7.78 -6.28
N GLU A 40 11.14 -7.83 -6.23
CA GLU A 40 11.97 -6.63 -6.44
C GLU A 40 11.79 -6.04 -7.84
N GLU A 41 11.50 -6.86 -8.84
CA GLU A 41 11.16 -6.41 -10.20
C GLU A 41 9.88 -5.57 -10.21
N VAL A 42 8.77 -6.10 -9.67
CA VAL A 42 7.50 -5.33 -9.57
C VAL A 42 7.70 -4.05 -8.74
N ARG A 43 8.56 -4.09 -7.71
CA ARG A 43 8.90 -2.90 -6.93
C ARG A 43 9.71 -1.88 -7.72
N ALA A 44 10.65 -2.31 -8.56
CA ALA A 44 11.44 -1.43 -9.43
C ALA A 44 10.54 -0.72 -10.44
N GLU A 45 9.67 -1.45 -11.13
CA GLU A 45 8.70 -0.88 -12.08
C GLU A 45 7.78 0.14 -11.40
N VAL A 46 7.25 -0.17 -10.21
CA VAL A 46 6.40 0.77 -9.46
C VAL A 46 7.16 2.01 -8.98
N ARG A 47 8.47 1.90 -8.71
CA ARG A 47 9.30 3.08 -8.38
C ARG A 47 9.50 3.97 -9.60
N GLU A 48 9.70 3.38 -10.77
CA GLU A 48 9.88 4.16 -12.01
C GLU A 48 8.57 4.81 -12.47
N ASP A 49 7.43 4.10 -12.41
CA ASP A 49 6.10 4.68 -12.64
C ASP A 49 5.84 5.89 -11.73
N LYS A 50 6.22 5.81 -10.45
CA LYS A 50 6.12 6.95 -9.52
C LYS A 50 7.05 8.09 -9.89
N ARG A 51 8.29 7.79 -10.27
CA ARG A 51 9.28 8.80 -10.69
C ARG A 51 8.76 9.57 -11.91
N LEU A 52 8.22 8.87 -12.91
CA LEU A 52 7.67 9.45 -14.12
C LEU A 52 6.36 10.21 -13.85
N TYR A 53 5.54 9.74 -12.91
CA TYR A 53 4.39 10.50 -12.44
C TYR A 53 4.80 11.84 -11.83
N HIS A 54 5.84 11.88 -11.01
CA HIS A 54 6.36 13.14 -10.45
C HIS A 54 6.94 14.04 -11.54
N LEU A 55 7.69 13.48 -12.50
CA LEU A 55 8.20 14.24 -13.64
C LEU A 55 7.07 14.85 -14.48
N LEU A 56 5.98 14.10 -14.70
CA LEU A 56 4.79 14.57 -15.39
C LEU A 56 4.11 15.73 -14.64
N LEU A 57 4.06 15.66 -13.30
CA LEU A 57 3.50 16.76 -12.48
C LEU A 57 4.37 18.02 -12.53
N ASP A 58 5.68 17.86 -12.58
CA ASP A 58 6.62 18.98 -12.63
C ASP A 58 6.65 19.64 -14.03
N ASN A 59 6.48 18.84 -15.08
CA ASN A 59 6.52 19.31 -16.47
C ASN A 59 5.57 18.49 -17.35
N GLU A 60 4.45 19.10 -17.72
CA GLU A 60 3.39 18.48 -18.51
C GLU A 60 3.72 18.51 -20.02
N THR A 61 4.73 17.73 -20.43
CA THR A 61 5.07 17.53 -21.85
C THR A 61 4.42 16.27 -22.41
N GLU A 62 4.24 16.24 -23.74
CA GLU A 62 3.71 15.06 -24.43
C GLU A 62 4.62 13.83 -24.24
N ASP A 63 5.95 14.05 -24.26
CA ASP A 63 6.92 12.98 -24.01
C ASP A 63 6.82 12.42 -22.59
N ASN A 64 6.67 13.29 -21.58
CA ASN A 64 6.51 12.86 -20.19
C ASN A 64 5.20 12.07 -20.00
N TRP A 65 4.13 12.48 -20.68
CA TRP A 65 2.87 11.73 -20.70
C TRP A 65 3.02 10.35 -21.34
N ARG A 66 3.71 10.26 -22.49
CA ARG A 66 4.00 8.98 -23.15
C ARG A 66 4.83 8.06 -22.27
N SER A 67 5.93 8.54 -21.70
CA SER A 67 6.79 7.76 -20.81
C SER A 67 6.05 7.27 -19.56
N TYR A 68 5.23 8.13 -18.92
CA TYR A 68 4.42 7.72 -17.79
C TYR A 68 3.41 6.63 -18.17
N ARG A 69 2.75 6.75 -19.33
CA ARG A 69 1.80 5.75 -19.83
C ARG A 69 2.49 4.42 -20.11
N GLU A 70 3.69 4.43 -20.67
CA GLU A 70 4.49 3.23 -20.90
C GLU A 70 4.86 2.55 -19.58
N ALA A 71 5.37 3.30 -18.60
CA ALA A 71 5.68 2.76 -17.28
C ALA A 71 4.45 2.22 -16.54
N LYS A 72 3.28 2.84 -16.73
CA LYS A 72 2.01 2.27 -16.25
C LYS A 72 1.73 0.89 -16.84
N ASN A 73 1.99 0.73 -18.14
CA ASN A 73 1.81 -0.55 -18.83
C ASN A 73 2.84 -1.57 -18.39
N THR A 74 4.11 -1.20 -18.19
CA THR A 74 5.15 -2.12 -17.68
C THR A 74 4.81 -2.59 -16.27
N VAL A 75 4.35 -1.70 -15.39
CA VAL A 75 3.84 -2.07 -14.05
C VAL A 75 2.69 -3.06 -14.14
N ALA A 76 1.74 -2.84 -15.05
CA ALA A 76 0.61 -3.75 -15.24
C ALA A 76 1.08 -5.13 -15.75
N ALA A 77 1.98 -5.17 -16.73
CA ALA A 77 2.55 -6.39 -17.28
C ALA A 77 3.37 -7.18 -16.24
N ALA A 78 4.26 -6.51 -15.51
CA ALA A 78 5.06 -7.14 -14.46
C ALA A 78 4.19 -7.72 -13.34
N LYS A 79 3.13 -6.99 -12.94
CA LYS A 79 2.15 -7.52 -11.98
C LYS A 79 1.40 -8.73 -12.53
N ALA A 80 0.95 -8.68 -13.79
CA ALA A 80 0.24 -9.78 -14.42
C ALA A 80 1.11 -11.04 -14.48
N SER A 81 2.36 -10.92 -14.93
CA SER A 81 3.33 -12.01 -14.96
C SER A 81 3.59 -12.58 -13.56
N HIS A 82 3.81 -11.72 -12.56
CA HIS A 82 4.02 -12.16 -11.18
C HIS A 82 2.81 -12.90 -10.60
N TYR A 83 1.60 -12.42 -10.86
CA TYR A 83 0.39 -13.11 -10.40
C TYR A 83 0.15 -14.42 -11.15
N ASP A 84 0.40 -14.47 -12.45
CA ASP A 84 0.33 -15.70 -13.25
C ASP A 84 1.26 -16.78 -12.69
N GLU A 85 2.50 -16.43 -12.35
CA GLU A 85 3.44 -17.35 -11.69
C GLU A 85 2.95 -17.84 -10.32
N ILE A 86 2.39 -16.94 -9.51
CA ILE A 86 1.84 -17.31 -8.21
C ILE A 86 0.66 -18.27 -8.40
N CYS A 87 -0.27 -17.97 -9.32
CA CYS A 87 -1.41 -18.83 -9.62
C CYS A 87 -0.96 -20.23 -10.04
N LYS A 88 -0.01 -20.33 -10.99
CA LYS A 88 0.56 -21.61 -11.42
C LYS A 88 1.17 -22.42 -10.27
N LYS A 89 1.86 -21.75 -9.34
CA LYS A 89 2.43 -22.40 -8.14
C LYS A 89 1.33 -22.84 -7.15
N LEU A 90 0.24 -22.09 -7.06
CA LEU A 90 -0.91 -22.44 -6.23
C LEU A 90 -1.71 -23.63 -6.77
N ASP A 91 -1.75 -23.81 -8.09
CA ASP A 91 -2.38 -24.96 -8.75
C ASP A 91 -1.54 -26.25 -8.62
N SER A 92 -0.30 -26.15 -8.13
CA SER A 92 0.53 -27.31 -7.85
C SER A 92 0.14 -27.99 -6.53
N LYS A 93 0.59 -29.24 -6.34
CA LYS A 93 0.41 -29.98 -5.07
C LYS A 93 1.02 -29.26 -3.86
N ASP A 94 2.01 -28.39 -4.09
CA ASP A 94 2.66 -27.57 -3.05
C ASP A 94 1.94 -26.23 -2.77
N GLY A 95 0.80 -25.98 -3.43
CA GLY A 95 0.04 -24.73 -3.32
C GLY A 95 -0.38 -24.38 -1.90
N GLU A 96 -0.86 -25.36 -1.13
CA GLU A 96 -1.23 -25.18 0.29
C GLU A 96 -0.05 -24.68 1.14
N ARG A 97 1.13 -25.26 0.92
CA ARG A 97 2.38 -24.86 1.60
C ARG A 97 2.82 -23.46 1.18
N LEU A 98 2.59 -23.07 -0.07
CA LEU A 98 2.83 -21.71 -0.52
C LEU A 98 1.88 -20.71 0.15
N MET A 99 0.58 -21.00 0.20
CA MET A 99 -0.42 -20.15 0.88
C MET A 99 -0.06 -19.92 2.34
N TYR A 100 0.31 -20.97 3.06
CA TYR A 100 0.75 -20.86 4.45
C TYR A 100 1.97 -19.94 4.61
N ARG A 101 2.99 -20.08 3.74
CA ARG A 101 4.18 -19.21 3.74
C ARG A 101 3.82 -17.76 3.45
N LEU A 102 2.96 -17.51 2.46
CA LEU A 102 2.48 -16.17 2.11
C LEU A 102 1.74 -15.51 3.28
N ALA A 103 0.84 -16.24 3.95
CA ALA A 103 0.12 -15.76 5.12
C ALA A 103 1.07 -15.39 6.28
N LYS A 104 2.07 -16.24 6.56
CA LYS A 104 3.09 -15.96 7.59
C LYS A 104 3.94 -14.75 7.25
N SER A 105 4.38 -14.59 6.01
CA SER A 105 5.15 -13.42 5.58
C SER A 105 4.35 -12.13 5.69
N ARG A 106 3.06 -12.17 5.33
CA ARG A 106 2.15 -11.03 5.50
C ARG A 106 2.01 -10.64 6.98
N GLN A 107 1.83 -11.61 7.87
CA GLN A 107 1.74 -11.36 9.31
C GLN A 107 3.00 -10.67 9.85
N ARG A 108 4.19 -11.21 9.52
CA ARG A 108 5.47 -10.63 9.94
C ARG A 108 5.63 -9.19 9.48
N GLN A 109 5.25 -8.87 8.24
CA GLN A 109 5.32 -7.48 7.75
C GLN A 109 4.33 -6.54 8.43
N ALA A 110 3.13 -7.04 8.77
CA ALA A 110 2.18 -6.26 9.56
C ALA A 110 2.78 -5.96 10.95
N ASP A 111 3.30 -6.98 11.62
CA ASP A 111 3.96 -6.85 12.93
C ASP A 111 5.15 -5.87 12.88
N ASP A 112 6.00 -5.97 11.85
CA ASP A 112 7.15 -5.09 11.65
C ASP A 112 6.76 -3.62 11.44
N ALA A 113 5.64 -3.37 10.78
CA ALA A 113 5.13 -2.02 10.57
C ALA A 113 4.43 -1.45 11.82
N GLU A 114 3.91 -2.31 12.70
CA GLU A 114 3.38 -1.92 14.00
C GLU A 114 4.49 -1.66 15.03
N ARG A 115 5.69 -2.21 14.80
CA ARG A 115 6.82 -2.06 15.71
C ARG A 115 7.27 -0.60 15.81
N PRO A 116 7.20 0.04 16.99
CA PRO A 116 7.70 1.39 17.17
C PRO A 116 9.21 1.41 16.97
N ARG A 117 9.73 2.45 16.30
CA ARG A 117 11.17 2.67 16.21
C ARG A 117 11.72 2.79 17.63
N ARG A 118 12.76 2.01 17.95
CA ARG A 118 13.52 2.21 19.19
C ARG A 118 13.97 3.67 19.22
N LYS A 119 13.56 4.40 20.25
CA LYS A 119 14.07 5.77 20.49
C LYS A 119 15.59 5.64 20.63
N ARG A 120 16.31 6.33 19.75
CA ARG A 120 17.75 6.57 19.90
C ARG A 120 17.96 7.66 20.93
#